data_AF-W5SXI5-F1
#
_entry.id   AF-W5SXI5-F1
#
_cell.length_a   1.000
_cell.length_b   1.000
_cell.length_c   1.000
_cell.angle_alpha   90.00
_cell.angle_beta   90.00
_cell.angle_gamma   90.00
#
_symmetry.space_group_name_H-M   'P 1'
#
loop_
_entity.id
_entity.type
_entity.pdbx_description
1 polymer ?
#
loop_
_entity_poly.entity_id
_entity_poly.type
_entity_poly.pdbx_seq_one_letter_code
_entity_poly.pdbx_strand_id
1 'polypeptide(L)'
;MKDIIEKIKKTVKYIKTNTQEDKKEIRNNIFSILIEQLRNKMSIEILIPILKDYLDKQNKLEYSKVLSNHYYYELLKSMEDNKDYVKVGEFEKITI
;
A
#
# COMPACT_ATOMS: atom_id res chain seq x y z
N MET A 1 -34.06 27.37 7.25
CA MET A 1 -33.24 26.48 8.11
C MET A 1 -32.92 25.13 7.46
N LYS A 2 -33.90 24.47 6.81
CA LYS A 2 -33.69 23.20 6.07
C LYS A 2 -32.63 23.28 4.95
N ASP A 3 -32.57 24.39 4.20
CA ASP A 3 -31.65 24.53 3.05
C ASP A 3 -30.17 24.58 3.43
N ILE A 4 -29.85 25.16 4.59
CA ILE A 4 -28.48 25.23 5.09
C ILE A 4 -27.98 23.83 5.48
N ILE A 5 -28.84 23.06 6.16
CA ILE A 5 -28.53 21.67 6.55
C ILE A 5 -28.31 20.79 5.30
N GLU A 6 -29.12 20.97 4.26
CA GLU A 6 -28.99 20.20 3.02
C GLU A 6 -27.69 20.54 2.27
N LYS A 7 -27.30 21.82 2.22
CA LYS A 7 -26.03 22.26 1.65
C LYS A 7 -24.84 21.67 2.40
N ILE A 8 -24.86 21.72 3.74
CA ILE A 8 -23.79 21.11 4.57
C ILE A 8 -23.68 19.61 4.32
N LYS A 9 -24.80 18.88 4.25
CA LYS A 9 -24.80 17.43 3.95
C LYS A 9 -24.18 17.12 2.59
N LYS A 10 -24.48 17.92 1.55
CA LYS A 10 -23.90 17.75 0.20
C LYS A 10 -22.39 17.99 0.20
N THR A 11 -21.93 19.07 0.85
CA THR A 11 -20.50 19.37 0.98
C THR A 11 -19.74 18.29 1.74
N VAL A 12 -20.27 17.82 2.89
CA VAL A 12 -19.65 16.74 3.67
C VAL A 12 -19.59 15.43 2.86
N LYS A 13 -20.64 15.11 2.10
CA LYS A 13 -20.65 13.93 1.22
C LYS A 13 -19.59 14.05 0.14
N TYR A 14 -19.51 15.20 -0.54
CA TYR A 14 -18.53 15.46 -1.60
C TYR A 14 -17.08 15.35 -1.09
N ILE A 15 -16.77 15.98 0.05
CA ILE A 15 -15.44 15.89 0.67
C ILE A 15 -15.09 14.44 1.02
N LYS A 16 -16.04 13.68 1.59
CA LYS A 16 -15.83 12.27 1.92
C LYS A 16 -15.56 11.42 0.68
N THR A 17 -16.30 11.62 -0.42
CA THR A 17 -16.04 10.91 -1.68
C THR A 17 -14.69 11.27 -2.26
N ASN A 18 -14.32 12.56 -2.31
CA ASN A 18 -13.02 12.99 -2.82
C ASN A 18 -11.88 12.41 -1.98
N THR A 19 -11.97 12.48 -0.64
CA THR A 19 -10.96 11.91 0.26
C THR A 19 -10.85 10.37 0.11
N GLN A 20 -11.95 9.67 -0.19
CA GLN A 20 -11.92 8.23 -0.46
C GLN A 20 -11.27 7.91 -1.81
N GLU A 21 -11.56 8.72 -2.83
CA GLU A 21 -10.93 8.64 -4.15
C GLU A 21 -9.43 8.90 -4.04
N ASP A 22 -9.03 9.97 -3.35
CA ASP A 22 -7.64 10.32 -3.04
C ASP A 22 -6.92 9.18 -2.30
N LYS A 23 -7.55 8.56 -1.29
CA LYS A 23 -6.99 7.40 -0.58
C LYS A 23 -6.80 6.20 -1.48
N LYS A 24 -7.75 5.95 -2.39
CA LYS A 24 -7.69 4.83 -3.33
C LYS A 24 -6.58 5.06 -4.36
N GLU A 25 -6.45 6.27 -4.88
CA GLU A 25 -5.36 6.64 -5.79
C GLU A 25 -3.99 6.53 -5.11
N ILE A 26 -3.84 7.06 -3.90
CA ILE A 26 -2.60 6.92 -3.11
C ILE A 26 -2.28 5.43 -2.94
N ARG A 27 -3.24 4.61 -2.51
CA ARG A 27 -3.03 3.17 -2.34
C ARG A 27 -2.57 2.49 -3.63
N ASN A 28 -3.21 2.79 -4.76
CA ASN A 28 -2.87 2.22 -6.06
C ASN A 28 -1.46 2.62 -6.50
N ASN A 29 -1.10 3.89 -6.33
CA ASN A 29 0.21 4.40 -6.71
C ASN A 29 1.32 3.77 -5.85
N ILE A 30 1.11 3.68 -4.53
CA ILE A 30 2.04 2.99 -3.63
C ILE A 30 2.16 1.51 -4.00
N PHE A 31 1.04 0.84 -4.31
CA PHE A 31 1.04 -0.56 -4.73
C PHE A 31 1.88 -0.76 -6.00
N SER A 32 1.68 0.06 -7.03
CA SER A 32 2.44 -0.01 -8.28
C SER A 32 3.94 0.21 -8.05
N ILE A 33 4.32 1.16 -7.20
CA ILE A 33 5.73 1.41 -6.88
C ILE A 33 6.35 0.21 -6.15
N LEU A 34 5.65 -0.37 -5.17
CA LEU A 34 6.14 -1.53 -4.43
C LEU A 34 6.26 -2.78 -5.33
N ILE A 35 5.35 -2.98 -6.28
CA ILE A 35 5.47 -4.02 -7.30
C ILE A 35 6.79 -3.82 -8.08
N GLU A 36 7.04 -2.63 -8.60
CA GLU A 36 8.24 -2.34 -9.39
C GLU A 36 9.53 -2.54 -8.58
N GLN A 37 9.52 -2.18 -7.29
CA GLN A 37 10.67 -2.35 -6.39
C GLN A 37 10.95 -3.82 -6.06
N LEU A 38 9.91 -4.65 -5.94
CA LEU A 38 10.02 -6.02 -5.43
C LEU A 38 9.88 -7.12 -6.50
N ARG A 39 9.42 -6.79 -7.72
CA ARG A 39 9.25 -7.77 -8.81
C ARG A 39 10.53 -8.51 -9.20
N ASN A 40 11.69 -7.91 -8.94
CA ASN A 40 13.00 -8.52 -9.21
C ASN A 40 13.44 -9.49 -8.10
N LYS A 41 12.73 -9.51 -6.95
CA LYS A 41 13.07 -10.36 -5.79
C LYS A 41 12.17 -11.59 -5.65
N MET A 42 10.99 -11.55 -6.27
CA MET A 42 9.95 -12.55 -6.11
C MET A 42 8.96 -12.48 -7.28
N SER A 43 8.38 -13.62 -7.65
CA SER A 43 7.29 -13.69 -8.62
C SER A 43 6.15 -12.74 -8.27
N ILE A 44 5.67 -12.00 -9.27
CA ILE A 44 4.54 -11.07 -9.15
C ILE A 44 3.29 -11.77 -8.59
N GLU A 45 3.08 -13.04 -8.91
CA GLU A 45 1.93 -13.83 -8.45
C GLU A 45 1.90 -14.01 -6.93
N ILE A 46 3.08 -14.11 -6.31
CA ILE A 46 3.24 -14.21 -4.85
C ILE A 46 3.26 -12.81 -4.23
N LEU A 47 3.87 -11.85 -4.92
CA LEU A 47 4.03 -10.48 -4.43
C LEU A 47 2.69 -9.75 -4.30
N ILE A 48 1.79 -9.88 -5.27
CA ILE A 48 0.48 -9.20 -5.27
C ILE A 48 -0.33 -9.46 -3.98
N PRO A 49 -0.58 -10.71 -3.54
CA PRO A 49 -1.35 -10.95 -2.33
C PRO A 49 -0.65 -10.44 -1.07
N ILE A 50 0.68 -10.54 -0.99
CA ILE A 50 1.45 -10.01 0.15
C ILE A 50 1.32 -8.49 0.24
N LEU A 51 1.49 -7.78 -0.89
CA LEU A 51 1.36 -6.33 -0.92
C LEU A 51 -0.06 -5.87 -0.57
N LYS A 52 -1.09 -6.58 -1.05
CA LYS A 52 -2.48 -6.27 -0.70
C LYS A 52 -2.70 -6.37 0.81
N ASP A 53 -2.37 -7.53 1.39
CA ASP A 53 -2.53 -7.77 2.83
C ASP A 53 -1.74 -6.76 3.66
N TYR A 54 -0.51 -6.45 3.26
CA TYR A 54 0.34 -5.46 3.89
C TYR A 54 -0.27 -4.05 3.88
N LEU A 55 -0.70 -3.57 2.72
CA LEU A 55 -1.27 -2.22 2.57
C LEU A 55 -2.62 -2.09 3.28
N ASP A 56 -3.42 -3.17 3.31
CA ASP A 56 -4.72 -3.17 3.99
C ASP A 56 -4.58 -3.12 5.52
N LYS A 57 -3.45 -3.58 6.07
CA LYS A 57 -3.11 -3.46 7.49
C LYS A 57 -2.58 -2.06 7.87
N GLN A 58 -2.27 -1.20 6.90
CA GLN A 58 -1.76 0.13 7.19
C GLN A 58 -2.90 1.07 7.62
N ASN A 59 -2.75 1.70 8.79
CA ASN A 59 -3.71 2.70 9.26
C ASN A 59 -3.78 3.92 8.33
N LYS A 60 -2.65 4.32 7.74
CA LYS A 60 -2.55 5.41 6.76
C LYS A 60 -1.41 5.17 5.78
N LEU A 61 -1.69 5.46 4.52
CA LEU A 61 -0.75 5.39 3.42
C LEU A 61 -0.24 6.78 3.08
N GLU A 62 1.08 6.93 2.93
CA GLU A 62 1.75 8.22 2.73
C GLU A 62 2.90 8.09 1.73
N TYR A 63 2.99 9.03 0.77
CA TYR A 63 4.09 9.05 -0.19
C TYR A 63 5.46 9.27 0.45
N SER A 64 5.53 10.00 1.56
CA SER A 64 6.77 10.20 2.33
C SER A 64 7.43 8.86 2.72
N LYS A 65 6.62 7.86 3.07
CA LYS A 65 7.09 6.51 3.41
C LYS A 65 7.53 5.70 2.18
N VAL A 66 7.00 5.98 1.00
CA VAL A 66 7.54 5.42 -0.26
C VAL A 66 8.89 6.05 -0.59
N LEU A 67 8.99 7.38 -0.55
CA LEU A 67 10.20 8.11 -0.90
C LEU A 67 11.40 7.78 0.02
N SER A 68 11.11 7.48 1.28
CA SER A 68 12.12 7.00 2.25
C SER A 68 12.37 5.49 2.20
N ASN A 69 11.76 4.76 1.27
CA ASN A 69 11.78 3.29 1.16
C ASN A 69 11.33 2.55 2.43
N HIS A 70 10.59 3.23 3.32
CA HIS A 70 10.14 2.67 4.59
C HIS A 70 9.27 1.41 4.37
N TYR A 71 8.27 1.50 3.49
CA TYR A 71 7.40 0.36 3.18
C TYR A 71 8.17 -0.83 2.59
N TYR A 72 9.19 -0.57 1.77
CA TYR A 72 10.02 -1.61 1.18
C TYR A 72 10.78 -2.39 2.26
N TYR A 73 11.42 -1.71 3.22
CA TYR A 73 12.15 -2.38 4.29
C TYR A 73 11.25 -3.10 5.28
N GLU A 74 10.06 -2.55 5.59
CA GLU A 74 9.07 -3.24 6.43
C GLU A 74 8.59 -4.54 5.77
N LEU A 75 8.36 -4.53 4.46
CA LEU A 75 8.00 -5.73 3.70
C LEU A 75 9.11 -6.76 3.69
N LEU A 76 10.35 -6.35 3.39
CA LEU A 76 11.50 -7.26 3.42
C LEU A 76 11.67 -7.92 4.78
N LYS A 77 11.61 -7.14 5.85
CA LYS A 77 11.69 -7.66 7.22
C LYS A 77 10.55 -8.65 7.51
N SER A 78 9.33 -8.30 7.10
CA SER A 78 8.15 -9.17 7.29
C SER A 78 8.28 -10.50 6.54
N MET A 79 8.93 -10.49 5.38
CA MET A 79 9.21 -11.68 4.56
C MET A 79 10.35 -12.51 5.15
N GLU A 80 11.38 -11.89 5.72
CA GLU A 80 12.49 -12.57 6.41
C GLU A 80 12.03 -13.25 7.71
N ASP A 81 11.19 -12.58 8.49
CA ASP A 81 10.67 -13.08 9.76
C ASP A 81 9.63 -14.21 9.57
N ASN A 82 8.88 -14.18 8.46
CA ASN A 82 7.94 -15.26 8.09
C ASN A 82 8.61 -16.27 7.16
N LYS A 83 9.14 -17.36 7.74
CA LYS A 83 9.72 -18.51 7.00
C LYS A 83 8.82 -19.12 5.92
N ASP A 84 7.51 -18.85 5.96
CA ASP A 84 6.56 -19.34 4.98
C ASP A 84 6.64 -18.60 3.64
N TYR A 85 6.97 -17.30 3.59
CA TYR A 85 7.16 -16.58 2.32
C TYR A 85 8.49 -16.94 1.64
N VAL A 86 9.52 -17.22 2.44
CA VAL A 86 10.86 -17.64 1.98
C VAL A 86 10.81 -18.99 1.25
N LYS A 87 9.81 -19.84 1.53
CA LYS A 87 9.62 -21.12 0.82
C LYS A 87 8.98 -21.00 -0.56
N VAL A 88 8.33 -19.87 -0.87
CA VAL A 88 7.54 -19.71 -2.12
C VAL A 88 8.31 -18.92 -3.19
N GLY A 89 9.34 -18.15 -2.80
CA GLY A 89 10.24 -17.50 -3.75
C GLY A 89 11.63 -17.40 -3.15
N GLU A 90 12.62 -18.00 -3.82
CA GLU A 90 14.03 -17.80 -3.49
C GLU A 90 14.36 -16.32 -3.68
N PHE A 91 14.36 -15.56 -2.57
CA PHE A 91 14.95 -14.23 -2.56
C PHE A 91 16.42 -14.41 -2.90
N GLU A 92 16.84 -14.02 -4.11
CA GLU A 92 18.26 -13.96 -4.44
C GLU A 92 18.93 -13.05 -3.42
N LYS A 93 19.72 -13.67 -2.54
CA LYS A 93 20.59 -12.98 -1.60
C LYS A 93 21.61 -12.21 -2.43
N ILE A 94 21.38 -10.92 -2.61
CA ILE A 94 22.42 -10.01 -3.09
C ILE A 94 23.47 -9.96 -1.98
N THR A 95 24.56 -10.66 -2.19
CA THR A 95 25.77 -10.58 -1.36
C THR A 95 26.49 -9.31 -1.79
N ILE A 96 26.70 -8.38 -0.86
CA ILE A 96 27.57 -7.20 -1.06
C ILE A 96 29.00 -7.61 -0.74
#